data_AF-A0A2V9SVT9-F1
#
_entry.id   AF-A0A2V9SVT9-F1
#
_cell.length_a   1.000
_cell.length_b   1.000
_cell.length_c   1.000
_cell.angle_alpha   90.00
_cell.angle_beta   90.00
_cell.angle_gamma   90.00
#
_symmetry.space_group_name_H-M   'P 1'
#
loop_
_entity.id
_entity.type
_entity.pdbx_description
1 polymer ?
#
loop_
_entity_poly.entity_id
_entity_poly.type
_entity_poly.pdbx_seq_one_letter_code
_entity_poly.pdbx_strand_id
1 'polypeptide(L)' 'MIEDASRLIQLPASLCEAAEQRFGARFGSLEELLIFVLSELARDDAHMAEAEQRIIEQRLKELGYI' A
#
# COMPACT_ATOMS: atom_id res chain seq x y z
N MET A 1 2.73 -17.97 10.85
CA MET A 1 3.63 -16.88 11.25
C MET A 1 4.28 -16.39 9.99
N ILE A 2 3.90 -15.20 9.49
CA ILE A 2 4.64 -14.56 8.41
C ILE A 2 5.84 -13.93 9.11
N GLU A 3 7.03 -14.49 8.92
CA GLU A 3 8.25 -13.85 9.39
C GLU A 3 8.33 -12.45 8.75
N ASP A 4 8.49 -11.43 9.58
CA ASP A 4 8.70 -10.04 9.16
C ASP A 4 10.09 -9.93 8.51
N ALA A 5 10.20 -10.50 7.31
CA ALA A 5 11.44 -10.62 6.58
C ALA A 5 11.71 -9.27 5.91
N SER A 6 12.59 -8.48 6.54
CA SER A 6 13.09 -7.23 5.98
C SER A 6 13.76 -7.49 4.62
N ARG A 7 13.38 -6.68 3.63
CA ARG A 7 13.91 -6.77 2.26
C ARG A 7 14.90 -5.63 2.02
N LEU A 8 16.03 -5.94 1.40
CA LEU A 8 16.97 -4.92 0.93
C LEU A 8 16.56 -4.45 -0.45
N ILE A 9 16.39 -3.13 -0.60
CA ILE A 9 16.12 -2.47 -1.87
C ILE A 9 17.23 -1.48 -2.19
N GLN A 10 17.69 -1.47 -3.43
CA GLN A 10 18.64 -0.47 -3.91
C GLN A 10 17.89 0.60 -4.68
N LEU A 11 18.02 1.84 -4.24
CA LEU A 11 17.39 3.00 -4.84
C LEU A 11 18.47 4.01 -5.28
N PRO A 12 18.23 4.79 -6.33
CA PRO A 12 19.13 5.87 -6.71
C PRO A 12 19.28 6.89 -5.57
N ALA A 13 20.51 7.25 -5.24
CA ALA A 13 20.78 8.23 -4.17
C ALA A 13 20.06 9.56 -4.39
N SER A 14 20.00 10.04 -5.64
CA SER A 14 19.29 11.27 -5.99
C SER A 14 17.79 11.22 -5.70
N LEU A 15 17.17 10.03 -5.79
CA LEU A 15 15.76 9.85 -5.45
C LEU A 15 15.56 9.90 -3.93
N CYS A 16 16.45 9.25 -3.18
CA CYS A 16 16.44 9.28 -1.72
C CYS A 16 16.60 10.72 -1.20
N GLU A 17 17.59 11.45 -1.71
CA GLU A 17 17.85 12.84 -1.34
C GLU A 17 16.65 13.75 -1.67
N ALA A 18 16.06 13.61 -2.86
CA ALA A 18 14.89 14.39 -3.24
C ALA A 18 13.66 14.09 -2.35
N ALA A 19 13.48 12.83 -1.97
CA ALA A 19 12.41 12.43 -1.06
C ALA A 19 12.62 12.98 0.35
N GLU A 20 13.84 12.90 0.88
CA GLU A 20 14.20 13.46 2.19
C GLU A 20 14.06 14.98 2.22
N GLN A 21 14.48 15.69 1.17
CA GLN A 21 14.30 17.15 1.09
C GLN A 21 12.82 17.55 1.05
N ARG A 22 12.00 16.80 0.31
CA ARG A 22 10.58 17.12 0.11
C ARG A 22 9.71 16.73 1.30
N PHE A 23 10.06 15.64 1.97
CA PHE A 23 9.20 15.01 2.99
C PHE A 23 9.85 14.90 4.37
N GLY A 24 11.11 15.31 4.54
CA GLY A 24 11.85 15.22 5.80
C GLY A 24 11.27 16.08 6.94
N ALA A 25 10.39 17.03 6.65
CA ALA A 25 9.62 17.75 7.66
C ALA A 25 8.43 16.93 8.22
N ARG A 26 7.96 15.92 7.48
CA ARG A 26 6.80 15.09 7.81
C ARG A 26 7.18 13.68 8.26
N PHE A 27 8.28 13.14 7.75
CA PHE A 27 8.80 11.82 8.09
C PHE A 27 10.23 11.95 8.60
N GLY A 28 10.58 11.24 9.68
CA GLY A 28 11.90 11.32 10.32
C GLY A 28 12.97 10.54 9.56
N SER A 29 12.58 9.68 8.62
CA SER A 29 13.49 8.95 7.74
C SER A 29 12.83 8.55 6.42
N LEU A 30 13.65 8.20 5.43
CA LEU A 30 13.17 7.59 4.18
C LEU A 30 12.43 6.27 4.43
N GLU A 31 12.85 5.50 5.44
CA GLU A 31 12.23 4.22 5.79
C GLU A 31 10.78 4.42 6.26
N GLU A 32 10.53 5.41 7.12
CA GLU A 32 9.17 5.76 7.56
C GLU A 32 8.28 6.17 6.39
N LEU A 33 8.83 6.95 5.44
CA LEU A 33 8.11 7.34 4.24
C LEU A 33 7.76 6.11 3.37
N LEU A 34 8.70 5.20 3.18
CA LEU A 34 8.47 3.99 2.39
C LEU A 34 7.45 3.06 3.05
N ILE A 35 7.53 2.87 4.37
CA ILE A 35 6.54 2.08 5.13
C ILE A 35 5.16 2.70 4.98
N PHE A 36 5.05 4.03 5.12
CA PHE A 36 3.78 4.73 4.97
C PHE A 36 3.19 4.55 3.58
N VAL A 37 3.96 4.83 2.52
CA VAL A 37 3.49 4.73 1.14
C VAL A 37 3.09 3.30 0.78
N LEU A 38 3.91 2.31 1.15
CA LEU A 38 3.60 0.90 0.87
C LEU A 38 2.36 0.44 1.64
N SER A 39 2.16 0.91 2.87
CA SER A 39 0.98 0.59 3.67
C SER A 39 -0.29 1.20 3.09
N GLU A 40 -0.23 2.46 2.64
CA GLU A 40 -1.39 3.12 2.03
C GLU A 40 -1.74 2.48 0.69
N LEU A 41 -0.76 2.16 -0.16
CA LEU A 41 -1.00 1.46 -1.42
C LEU A 41 -1.63 0.07 -1.18
N ALA A 42 -1.13 -0.68 -0.22
CA ALA A 42 -1.69 -1.99 0.13
C ALA A 42 -3.12 -1.89 0.69
N ARG A 43 -3.43 -0.81 1.43
CA ARG A 43 -4.79 -0.54 1.94
C ARG A 43 -5.74 -0.15 0.82
N ASP A 44 -5.33 0.72 -0.10
CA ASP A 44 -6.15 1.11 -1.24
C ASP A 44 -6.47 -0.10 -2.13
N ASP A 45 -5.50 -0.96 -2.41
CA ASP A 45 -5.73 -2.22 -3.13
C ASP A 45 -6.72 -3.14 -2.38
N ALA A 46 -6.58 -3.28 -1.06
CA ALA A 46 -7.51 -4.08 -0.27
C ALA A 46 -8.94 -3.50 -0.28
N HIS A 47 -9.08 -2.18 -0.17
CA HIS A 47 -10.37 -1.50 -0.25
C HIS A 47 -11.03 -1.63 -1.63
N MET A 48 -10.23 -1.56 -2.71
CA MET A 48 -10.72 -1.78 -4.06
C MET A 48 -11.17 -3.24 -4.27
N ALA A 49 -10.38 -4.20 -3.80
CA ALA A 49 -10.72 -5.62 -3.89
C ALA A 49 -12.00 -5.97 -3.10
N GLU A 50 -12.18 -5.42 -1.89
CA GLU A 50 -13.42 -5.59 -1.13
C GLU A 50 -14.63 -4.94 -1.81
N ALA A 51 -14.46 -3.76 -2.39
CA ALA A 51 -15.53 -3.07 -3.10
C ALA A 51 -15.97 -3.86 -4.34
N GLU A 52 -15.02 -4.42 -5.08
CA GLU A 52 -15.26 -5.27 -6.25
C GLU A 52 -15.98 -6.58 -5.85
N GLN A 53 -15.56 -7.23 -4.76
CA GLN A 53 -16.23 -8.41 -4.22
C GLN A 53 -17.69 -8.13 -3.84
N ARG A 54 -17.98 -7.01 -3.17
CA ARG A 54 -19.35 -6.65 -2.79
C ARG A 54 -20.27 -6.43 -4.00
N ILE A 55 -19.75 -5.86 -5.09
CA ILE A 55 -20.50 -5.68 -6.34
C ILE A 55 -20.83 -7.04 -6.97
N ILE A 56 -19.88 -7.98 -6.97
CA ILE A 56 -20.09 -9.34 -7.48
C ILE A 56 -21.10 -10.09 -6.62
N GLU A 57 -21.01 -10.02 -5.28
CA GLU A 57 -21.98 -10.64 -4.37
C GLU A 57 -23.38 -10.06 -4.54
N GLN A 58 -23.52 -8.74 -4.69
CA GLN A 58 -24.82 -8.13 -4.97
C GLN A 58 -25.42 -8.64 -6.28
N ARG A 59 -24.63 -8.71 -7.35
CA ARG A 59 -25.06 -9.23 -8.66
C ARG A 59 -25.47 -10.70 -8.59
N LEU A 60 -24.73 -11.53 -7.84
CA LEU A 60 -25.06 -12.95 -7.64
C LEU A 60 -26.36 -13.14 -6.86
N LYS A 61 -26.61 -12.29 -5.87
CA LYS A 61 -27.86 -12.26 -5.09
C LYS A 61 -29.06 -11.83 -5.94
N GLU A 62 -28.88 -10.83 -6.79
CA GLU A 62 -29.91 -10.39 -7.76
C GLU A 62 -30.26 -11.48 -8.79
N LEU A 63 -29.31 -12.37 -9.09
CA LEU A 63 -29.49 -13.50 -10.00
C LEU A 63 -29.95 -14.79 -9.29
N GLY A 64 -30.11 -14.78 -7.97
CA GLY A 64 -30.64 -15.91 -7.18
C GLY A 64 -29.70 -17.09 -7.00
N TYR A 65 -28.38 -16.89 -7.19
CA TYR A 65 -27.37 -17.94 -7.03
C TYR A 65 -26.91 -18.13 -5.56
N ILE A 66 -27.24 -17.18 -4.67
CA ILE A 66 -26.96 -17.18 -3.23
C ILE A 66 -28.16 -16.61 -2.47
#